data_AF-A0A131XNY0-F1
#
_entry.id   AF-A0A131XNY0-F1
#
_cell.length_a   1.000
_cell.length_b   1.000
_cell.length_c   1.000
_cell.angle_alpha   90.00
_cell.angle_beta   90.00
_cell.angle_gamma   90.00
#
_symmetry.space_group_name_H-M   'P 1'
#
loop_
_entity.id
_entity.type
_entity.pdbx_description
1 polymer ?
#
loop_
_entity_poly.entity_id
_entity_poly.type
_entity_poly.pdbx_seq_one_letter_code
_entity_poly.pdbx_strand_id
1 'polypeptide(L)'
;MPRSKRNRQVSLTRTKKKGLEHKRDLIQEVRDAFDKYDKVFVYSVSNMRNSKLKDVRQEWKDSRFYFGKNKVMSVALGRFIDEDHRENLHKVSERLRGQCGLFFTNAPKERVLQWFSEYSDPDYARAGFRATHRVFLDQGPLPQFQHSLEPHLRRLGLPTSLQKGVVTLVKDHEVCKEGEVLKPEQASILKLLGIKMATFKITLEFLWNSDGTCEVLCESTNEFGKKNRSLRGKKRQKLEAEDDVDEDGSEEEEEGLGSAGEESDESVGSLNSAEEVVKQRPKKVAVRSMRKK
;
A
#
# COMPACT_ATOMS: atom_id res chain seq x y z
N MET A 1 -13.41 -45.17 1.52
CA MET A 1 -12.15 -44.70 0.89
C MET A 1 -11.81 -43.32 1.42
N PRO A 2 -10.53 -42.96 1.62
CA PRO A 2 -10.12 -41.58 1.86
C PRO A 2 -10.57 -40.67 0.71
N ARG A 3 -10.99 -39.43 0.99
CA ARG A 3 -11.27 -38.45 -0.08
C ARG A 3 -9.97 -38.11 -0.82
N SER A 4 -10.04 -38.03 -2.15
CA SER A 4 -8.92 -37.53 -2.97
C SER A 4 -8.61 -36.09 -2.58
N LYS A 5 -7.44 -35.86 -1.98
CA LYS A 5 -6.90 -34.54 -1.65
C LYS A 5 -5.72 -34.27 -2.58
N ARG A 6 -5.61 -33.05 -3.12
CA ARG A 6 -4.43 -32.63 -3.90
C ARG A 6 -3.20 -32.64 -2.99
N ASN A 7 -2.04 -33.02 -3.52
CA ASN A 7 -0.79 -32.94 -2.76
C ASN A 7 -0.48 -31.47 -2.43
N ARG A 8 -0.30 -31.16 -1.14
CA ARG A 8 0.04 -29.82 -0.67
C ARG A 8 1.55 -29.73 -0.50
N GLN A 9 2.21 -28.97 -1.37
CA GLN A 9 3.64 -28.71 -1.29
C GLN A 9 3.97 -28.02 0.05
N VAL A 10 4.77 -28.66 0.89
CA VAL A 10 5.20 -28.12 2.19
C VAL A 10 6.55 -27.42 2.00
N SER A 11 6.60 -26.12 2.28
CA SER A 11 7.86 -25.36 2.34
C SER A 11 8.56 -25.60 3.67
N LEU A 12 9.89 -25.78 3.64
CA LEU A 12 10.75 -25.89 4.82
C LEU A 12 11.27 -24.52 5.33
N THR A 13 10.67 -23.42 4.88
CA THR A 13 10.99 -22.05 5.31
C THR A 13 10.77 -21.85 6.82
N ARG A 14 11.72 -21.20 7.50
CA ARG A 14 11.71 -20.97 8.96
C ARG A 14 10.61 -20.00 9.45
N THR A 15 9.92 -19.32 8.54
CA THR A 15 8.87 -18.33 8.85
C THR A 15 7.60 -19.02 9.37
N LYS A 16 7.28 -18.82 10.66
CA LYS A 16 6.00 -19.27 11.24
C LYS A 16 4.86 -18.32 10.78
N LYS A 17 3.65 -18.86 10.53
CA LYS A 17 2.45 -18.02 10.35
C LYS A 17 2.20 -17.20 11.62
N LYS A 18 1.90 -15.90 11.47
CA LYS A 18 1.51 -15.02 12.57
C LYS A 18 0.12 -15.41 13.09
N GLY A 19 0.04 -15.77 14.37
CA GLY A 19 -1.16 -16.30 15.01
C GLY A 19 -2.17 -15.24 15.46
N LEU A 20 -2.99 -15.62 16.44
CA LEU A 20 -3.95 -14.73 17.11
C LEU A 20 -3.24 -13.74 18.06
N GLU A 21 -2.09 -14.14 18.61
CA GLU A 21 -1.21 -13.34 19.49
C GLU A 21 -0.89 -11.98 18.85
N HIS A 22 -0.30 -11.95 17.65
CA HIS A 22 0.04 -10.71 16.94
C HIS A 22 -1.16 -9.77 16.68
N LYS A 23 -2.39 -10.27 16.74
CA LYS A 23 -3.61 -9.46 16.64
C LYS A 23 -4.02 -8.87 18.00
N ARG A 24 -3.73 -9.56 19.11
CA ARG A 24 -3.84 -9.03 20.48
C ARG A 24 -2.75 -7.99 20.75
N ASP A 25 -1.50 -8.28 20.37
CA ASP A 25 -0.36 -7.37 20.51
C ASP A 25 -0.67 -6.02 19.81
N LEU A 26 -1.13 -6.07 18.55
CA LEU A 26 -1.56 -4.89 17.80
C LEU A 26 -2.75 -4.15 18.43
N ILE A 27 -3.68 -4.85 19.10
CA ILE A 27 -4.77 -4.19 19.86
C ILE A 27 -4.22 -3.46 21.08
N GLN A 28 -3.25 -4.05 21.78
CA GLN A 28 -2.63 -3.42 22.94
C GLN A 28 -1.74 -2.23 22.53
N GLU A 29 -0.88 -2.37 21.53
CA GLU A 29 -0.08 -1.27 20.97
C GLU A 29 -0.94 -0.06 20.60
N VAL A 30 -2.11 -0.28 20.00
CA VAL A 30 -3.05 0.80 19.61
C VAL A 30 -3.71 1.45 20.82
N ARG A 31 -4.03 0.69 21.89
CA ARG A 31 -4.59 1.25 23.15
C ARG A 31 -3.54 2.05 23.91
N ASP A 32 -2.36 1.48 24.08
CA ASP A 32 -1.18 2.16 24.61
C ASP A 32 -0.87 3.48 23.87
N ALA A 33 -1.17 3.58 22.58
CA ALA A 33 -1.01 4.80 21.80
C ALA A 33 -2.10 5.85 22.08
N PHE A 34 -3.33 5.48 22.43
CA PHE A 34 -4.34 6.44 22.91
C PHE A 34 -3.93 7.09 24.23
N ASP A 35 -3.21 6.37 25.09
CA ASP A 35 -2.70 6.92 26.36
C ASP A 35 -1.43 7.78 26.22
N LYS A 36 -0.72 7.68 25.10
CA LYS A 36 0.53 8.42 24.82
C LYS A 36 0.34 9.65 23.91
N TYR A 37 -0.79 9.75 23.21
CA TYR A 37 -1.01 10.76 22.17
C TYR A 37 -2.35 11.49 22.26
N ASP A 38 -2.31 12.82 22.10
CA ASP A 38 -3.46 13.72 22.16
C ASP A 38 -4.30 13.73 20.90
N LYS A 39 -3.74 13.36 19.74
CA LYS A 39 -4.42 13.50 18.44
C LYS A 39 -4.31 12.22 17.63
N VAL A 40 -5.45 11.78 17.11
CA VAL A 40 -5.56 10.58 16.28
C VAL A 40 -6.28 10.91 14.99
N PHE A 41 -5.54 10.78 13.89
CA PHE A 41 -6.06 10.97 12.53
C PHE A 41 -6.40 9.62 11.91
N VAL A 42 -7.58 9.52 11.28
CA VAL A 42 -7.85 8.46 10.30
C VAL A 42 -7.29 8.93 8.96
N TYR A 43 -6.42 8.11 8.37
CA TYR A 43 -5.85 8.38 7.04
C TYR A 43 -6.17 7.26 6.06
N SER A 44 -6.41 7.62 4.80
CA SER A 44 -6.54 6.71 3.65
C SER A 44 -5.28 6.81 2.79
N VAL A 45 -4.88 5.72 2.12
CA VAL A 45 -3.64 5.68 1.31
C VAL A 45 -3.89 5.23 -0.12
N SER A 46 -3.56 6.08 -1.07
CA SER A 46 -3.53 5.74 -2.50
C SER A 46 -2.22 5.06 -2.87
N ASN A 47 -2.30 3.95 -3.61
CA ASN A 47 -1.16 3.13 -4.09
C ASN A 47 -0.10 2.81 -3.01
N MET A 48 -0.55 2.28 -1.86
CA MET A 48 0.30 1.91 -0.71
C MET A 48 1.55 1.09 -1.09
N ARG A 49 2.73 1.48 -0.58
CA ARG A 49 3.99 0.72 -0.67
C ARG A 49 4.70 0.67 0.68
N ASN A 50 5.18 -0.50 1.08
CA ASN A 50 5.82 -0.71 2.38
C ASN A 50 7.14 0.08 2.54
N SER A 51 7.84 0.40 1.44
CA SER A 51 8.97 1.35 1.46
C SER A 51 8.47 2.76 1.75
N LYS A 52 7.51 3.28 0.98
CA LYS A 52 6.99 4.65 1.16
C LYS A 52 6.35 4.90 2.52
N LEU A 53 5.69 3.90 3.12
CA LEU A 53 5.23 4.03 4.50
C LEU A 53 6.37 3.99 5.54
N LYS A 54 7.49 3.30 5.27
CA LYS A 54 8.70 3.39 6.11
C LYS A 54 9.36 4.76 5.99
N ASP A 55 9.49 5.29 4.76
CA ASP A 55 10.03 6.63 4.50
C ASP A 55 9.24 7.69 5.31
N VAL A 56 7.89 7.66 5.25
CA VAL A 56 7.00 8.54 6.04
C VAL A 56 7.14 8.33 7.56
N ARG A 57 7.24 7.08 8.03
CA ARG A 57 7.46 6.77 9.47
C ARG A 57 8.82 7.26 9.97
N GLN A 58 9.83 7.34 9.10
CA GLN A 58 11.18 7.79 9.45
C GLN A 58 11.28 9.33 9.58
N GLU A 59 10.46 10.07 8.83
CA GLU A 59 10.30 11.53 9.00
C GLU A 59 9.56 11.86 10.32
N TRP A 60 8.52 11.09 10.64
CA TRP A 60 7.59 11.33 11.75
C TRP A 60 7.86 10.44 12.98
N LYS A 61 9.13 10.30 13.39
CA LYS A 61 9.56 9.38 14.48
C LYS A 61 8.78 9.55 15.79
N ASP A 62 8.49 10.80 16.14
CA ASP A 62 7.79 11.20 17.37
C ASP A 62 6.34 10.68 17.40
N SER A 63 5.81 10.23 16.26
CA SER A 63 4.41 9.88 16.00
C SER A 63 4.29 8.41 15.55
N ARG A 64 3.12 7.78 15.73
CA ARG A 64 2.95 6.33 15.44
C ARG A 64 1.88 6.08 14.38
N PHE A 65 2.22 5.25 13.39
CA PHE A 65 1.36 4.90 12.25
C PHE A 65 0.96 3.43 12.29
N TYR A 66 -0.28 3.17 12.65
CA TYR A 66 -0.87 1.83 12.59
C TYR A 66 -1.54 1.63 11.23
N PHE A 67 -1.15 0.57 10.55
CA PHE A 67 -1.72 0.12 9.28
C PHE A 67 -1.88 -1.40 9.36
N GLY A 68 -3.12 -1.87 9.28
CA GLY A 68 -3.47 -3.27 9.53
C GLY A 68 -4.98 -3.48 9.36
N LYS A 69 -5.46 -4.70 9.57
CA LYS A 69 -6.85 -5.05 9.27
C LYS A 69 -7.83 -4.19 10.07
N ASN A 70 -8.66 -3.38 9.40
CA ASN A 70 -9.60 -2.41 10.00
C ASN A 70 -10.50 -3.04 11.08
N LYS A 71 -10.87 -4.33 10.92
CA LYS A 71 -11.70 -5.07 11.89
C LYS A 71 -10.99 -5.41 13.21
N VAL A 72 -9.65 -5.30 13.26
CA VAL A 72 -8.81 -5.39 14.47
C VAL A 72 -8.66 -4.00 15.10
N MET A 73 -8.35 -2.96 14.31
CA MET A 73 -8.25 -1.58 14.81
C MET A 73 -9.57 -1.09 15.42
N SER A 74 -10.71 -1.40 14.80
CA SER A 74 -12.06 -1.16 15.37
C SER A 74 -12.43 -2.00 16.60
N VAL A 75 -11.60 -2.97 17.03
CA VAL A 75 -11.73 -3.64 18.34
C VAL A 75 -10.86 -2.96 19.40
N ALA A 76 -9.73 -2.38 19.00
CA ALA A 76 -8.92 -1.57 19.91
C ALA A 76 -9.67 -0.30 20.34
N LEU A 77 -10.37 0.35 19.40
CA LEU A 77 -11.17 1.57 19.58
C LEU A 77 -12.44 1.37 20.43
N GLY A 78 -13.16 0.28 20.20
CA GLY A 78 -14.57 0.12 20.59
C GLY A 78 -15.47 0.01 19.34
N ARG A 79 -16.42 -0.93 19.36
CA ARG A 79 -17.42 -1.11 18.27
C ARG A 79 -18.78 -0.48 18.57
N PHE A 80 -19.01 -0.16 19.84
CA PHE A 80 -20.26 0.38 20.37
C PHE A 80 -19.91 1.42 21.43
N ILE A 81 -20.83 2.35 21.71
CA ILE A 81 -20.65 3.41 22.71
C ILE A 81 -20.34 2.82 24.10
N ASP A 82 -20.91 1.65 24.42
CA ASP A 82 -20.67 0.92 25.68
C ASP A 82 -19.27 0.24 25.75
N GLU A 83 -18.53 0.17 24.64
CA GLU A 83 -17.18 -0.38 24.51
C GLU A 83 -16.11 0.70 24.23
N ASP A 84 -16.50 1.98 24.13
CA ASP A 84 -15.58 3.07 23.83
C ASP A 84 -14.57 3.26 24.97
N HIS A 85 -13.27 3.15 24.66
CA HIS A 85 -12.21 3.33 25.65
C HIS A 85 -12.08 4.80 26.14
N ARG A 86 -12.48 5.75 25.28
CA ARG A 86 -12.56 7.20 25.52
C ARG A 86 -13.72 7.76 24.69
N GLU A 87 -14.24 8.92 25.07
CA GLU A 87 -15.43 9.49 24.42
C GLU A 87 -15.29 9.65 22.89
N ASN A 88 -16.35 9.25 22.19
CA ASN A 88 -16.50 9.37 20.73
C ASN A 88 -15.57 8.51 19.86
N LEU A 89 -14.86 7.52 20.41
CA LEU A 89 -14.01 6.58 19.65
C LEU A 89 -14.80 5.75 18.62
N HIS A 90 -16.07 5.43 18.87
CA HIS A 90 -16.95 4.79 17.87
C HIS A 90 -17.01 5.56 16.54
N LYS A 91 -16.90 6.90 16.56
CA LYS A 91 -16.92 7.73 15.34
C LYS A 91 -15.65 7.55 14.50
N VAL A 92 -14.52 7.28 15.16
CA VAL A 92 -13.27 6.87 14.51
C VAL A 92 -13.44 5.47 13.89
N SER A 93 -14.03 4.52 14.64
CA SER A 93 -14.15 3.13 14.19
C SER A 93 -15.14 2.94 13.03
N GLU A 94 -16.19 3.77 12.94
CA GLU A 94 -17.10 3.82 11.78
C GLU A 94 -16.43 4.28 10.48
N ARG A 95 -15.36 5.10 10.57
CA ARG A 95 -14.65 5.69 9.42
C ARG A 95 -13.56 4.78 8.84
N LEU A 96 -13.09 3.76 9.58
CA LEU A 96 -12.07 2.81 9.12
C LEU A 96 -12.57 1.87 8.00
N ARG A 97 -12.68 2.36 6.77
CA ARG A 97 -13.22 1.64 5.60
C ARG A 97 -12.28 1.74 4.40
N GLY A 98 -11.92 0.60 3.81
CA GLY A 98 -10.93 0.56 2.72
C GLY A 98 -9.49 0.56 3.25
N GLN A 99 -8.55 0.99 2.42
CA GLN A 99 -7.11 1.02 2.70
C GLN A 99 -6.75 2.21 3.62
N CYS A 100 -7.15 2.12 4.89
CA CYS A 100 -7.00 3.18 5.89
C CYS A 100 -6.18 2.73 7.11
N GLY A 101 -5.57 3.68 7.81
CA GLY A 101 -4.84 3.49 9.06
C GLY A 101 -5.14 4.56 10.11
N LEU A 102 -4.49 4.44 11.26
CA LEU A 102 -4.52 5.40 12.37
C LEU A 102 -3.15 6.04 12.55
N PHE A 103 -3.10 7.37 12.60
CA PHE A 103 -1.89 8.16 12.83
C PHE A 103 -2.03 8.94 14.14
N PHE A 104 -1.18 8.61 15.11
CA PHE A 104 -1.15 9.16 16.46
C PHE A 104 -0.02 10.18 16.57
N THR A 105 -0.31 11.40 17.02
CA THR A 105 0.69 12.48 17.12
C THR A 105 0.32 13.52 18.18
N ASN A 106 1.33 14.22 18.69
CA ASN A 106 1.17 15.41 19.54
C ASN A 106 1.48 16.71 18.77
N ALA A 107 1.75 16.62 17.45
CA ALA A 107 2.01 17.77 16.59
C ALA A 107 0.74 18.61 16.34
N PRO A 108 0.86 19.92 16.09
CA PRO A 108 -0.28 20.76 15.75
C PRO A 108 -0.91 20.36 14.42
N LYS A 109 -2.26 20.35 14.40
CA LYS A 109 -3.13 19.95 13.27
C LYS A 109 -2.71 20.57 11.93
N GLU A 110 -2.33 21.85 11.93
CA GLU A 110 -1.99 22.61 10.73
C GLU A 110 -0.69 22.11 10.08
N ARG A 111 0.39 21.92 10.86
CA ARG A 111 1.66 21.35 10.39
C ARG A 111 1.45 19.96 9.79
N VAL A 112 0.63 19.14 10.44
CA VAL A 112 0.25 17.80 9.98
C VAL A 112 -0.46 17.88 8.63
N LEU A 113 -1.54 18.67 8.53
CA LEU A 113 -2.31 18.82 7.29
C LEU A 113 -1.47 19.37 6.13
N GLN A 114 -0.64 20.39 6.38
CA GLN A 114 0.25 20.98 5.37
C GLN A 114 1.20 19.94 4.80
N TRP A 115 1.94 19.23 5.66
CA TRP A 115 2.92 18.23 5.24
C TRP A 115 2.29 17.08 4.43
N PHE A 116 1.15 16.53 4.88
CA PHE A 116 0.45 15.46 4.14
C PHE A 116 -0.22 15.95 2.85
N SER A 117 -0.50 17.27 2.72
CA SER A 117 -1.02 17.85 1.47
C SER A 117 0.05 17.93 0.38
N GLU A 118 1.29 18.25 0.77
CA GLU A 118 2.46 18.45 -0.10
C GLU A 118 3.13 17.10 -0.44
N TYR A 119 3.25 16.20 0.55
CA TYR A 119 3.92 14.92 0.37
C TYR A 119 3.23 14.04 -0.69
N SER A 120 3.97 13.72 -1.75
CA SER A 120 3.57 12.78 -2.79
C SER A 120 4.79 12.17 -3.49
N ASP A 121 4.75 10.86 -3.77
CA ASP A 121 5.87 10.13 -4.38
C ASP A 121 5.41 9.32 -5.61
N PRO A 122 6.01 9.51 -6.80
CA PRO A 122 5.60 8.78 -8.00
C PRO A 122 6.10 7.32 -7.97
N ASP A 123 5.25 6.38 -8.35
CA ASP A 123 5.50 4.93 -8.31
C ASP A 123 4.97 4.22 -9.57
N TYR A 124 5.40 2.96 -9.75
CA TYR A 124 4.96 2.09 -10.82
C TYR A 124 3.50 1.66 -10.62
N ALA A 125 2.68 1.92 -11.63
CA ALA A 125 1.30 1.45 -11.66
C ALA A 125 1.21 -0.09 -11.62
N ARG A 126 0.08 -0.59 -11.14
CA ARG A 126 -0.24 -2.03 -11.06
C ARG A 126 -1.32 -2.39 -12.07
N ALA A 127 -1.59 -3.69 -12.23
CA ALA A 127 -2.82 -4.14 -12.87
C ALA A 127 -4.05 -3.49 -12.22
N GLY A 128 -5.07 -3.14 -13.01
CA GLY A 128 -6.28 -2.47 -12.54
C GLY A 128 -6.15 -0.94 -12.37
N PHE A 129 -4.94 -0.38 -12.39
CA PHE A 129 -4.76 1.08 -12.36
C PHE A 129 -5.09 1.71 -13.72
N ARG A 130 -5.67 2.93 -13.74
CA ARG A 130 -5.95 3.66 -14.97
C ARG A 130 -4.71 4.43 -15.44
N ALA A 131 -4.26 4.21 -16.67
CA ALA A 131 -3.07 4.88 -17.19
C ALA A 131 -3.26 6.40 -17.29
N THR A 132 -2.33 7.16 -16.70
CA THR A 132 -2.40 8.63 -16.63
C THR A 132 -1.95 9.34 -17.90
N HIS A 133 -1.31 8.63 -18.82
CA HIS A 133 -0.89 9.11 -20.14
C HIS A 133 -0.68 7.91 -21.08
N ARG A 134 -0.71 8.18 -22.39
CA ARG A 134 -0.39 7.19 -23.43
C ARG A 134 1.09 6.83 -23.43
N VAL A 135 1.42 5.53 -23.52
CA VAL A 135 2.80 5.05 -23.76
C VAL A 135 2.86 4.27 -25.06
N PHE A 136 3.75 4.71 -25.94
CA PHE A 136 4.01 4.14 -27.26
C PHE A 136 5.52 3.94 -27.41
N LEU A 137 5.92 2.81 -27.99
CA LEU A 137 7.30 2.45 -28.26
C LEU A 137 7.51 2.39 -29.78
N ASP A 138 8.40 3.24 -30.28
CA ASP A 138 8.82 3.24 -31.68
C ASP A 138 9.71 2.01 -31.99
N GLN A 139 9.66 1.49 -33.21
CA GLN A 139 10.52 0.39 -33.67
C GLN A 139 12.01 0.76 -33.58
N GLY A 140 12.83 -0.08 -32.95
CA GLY A 140 14.26 0.15 -32.80
C GLY A 140 14.94 -0.65 -31.70
N PRO A 141 16.28 -0.51 -31.54
CA PRO A 141 17.02 -1.13 -30.45
C PRO A 141 16.62 -0.53 -29.09
N LEU A 142 16.46 -1.39 -28.09
CA LEU A 142 16.11 -1.07 -26.70
C LEU A 142 17.31 -1.42 -25.79
N PRO A 143 18.41 -0.64 -25.83
CA PRO A 143 19.66 -0.97 -25.13
C PRO A 143 19.54 -0.94 -23.59
N GLN A 144 18.44 -0.43 -23.03
CA GLN A 144 18.15 -0.49 -21.60
C GLN A 144 17.83 -1.92 -21.10
N PHE A 145 17.58 -2.87 -22.00
CA PHE A 145 17.25 -4.25 -21.63
C PHE A 145 18.41 -5.21 -21.87
N GLN A 146 18.73 -6.00 -20.84
CA GLN A 146 19.66 -7.13 -20.95
C GLN A 146 19.08 -8.20 -21.88
N HIS A 147 19.95 -8.86 -22.67
CA HIS A 147 19.57 -9.91 -23.61
C HIS A 147 18.79 -11.07 -22.94
N SER A 148 19.05 -11.34 -21.67
CA SER A 148 18.37 -12.35 -20.84
C SER A 148 16.90 -12.03 -20.56
N LEU A 149 16.48 -10.77 -20.65
CA LEU A 149 15.09 -10.34 -20.48
C LEU A 149 14.27 -10.46 -21.76
N GLU A 150 14.89 -10.67 -22.93
CA GLU A 150 14.19 -10.72 -24.22
C GLU A 150 13.05 -11.76 -24.26
N PRO A 151 13.20 -13.01 -23.79
CA PRO A 151 12.10 -13.97 -23.76
C PRO A 151 10.98 -13.59 -22.78
N HIS A 152 11.28 -12.79 -21.76
CA HIS A 152 10.28 -12.27 -20.81
C HIS A 152 9.51 -11.10 -21.44
N LEU A 153 10.19 -10.15 -22.09
CA LEU A 153 9.56 -9.06 -22.83
C LEU A 153 8.60 -9.59 -23.92
N ARG A 154 9.03 -10.63 -24.66
CA ARG A 154 8.17 -11.32 -25.63
C ARG A 154 6.95 -11.98 -24.98
N ARG A 155 7.10 -12.59 -23.80
CA ARG A 155 5.99 -13.18 -23.03
C ARG A 155 4.98 -12.12 -22.55
N LEU A 156 5.44 -10.90 -22.26
CA LEU A 156 4.59 -9.76 -21.91
C LEU A 156 3.90 -9.11 -23.13
N GLY A 157 4.05 -9.69 -24.34
CA GLY A 157 3.38 -9.22 -25.56
C GLY A 157 4.15 -8.19 -26.39
N LEU A 158 5.38 -7.82 -26.00
CA LEU A 158 6.21 -6.95 -26.83
C LEU A 158 6.77 -7.71 -28.05
N PRO A 159 6.70 -7.16 -29.27
CA PRO A 159 7.28 -7.76 -30.47
C PRO A 159 8.82 -7.57 -30.49
N THR A 160 9.55 -8.20 -29.58
CA THR A 160 11.01 -8.16 -29.53
C THR A 160 11.69 -9.30 -30.30
N SER A 161 12.91 -9.03 -30.75
CA SER A 161 13.87 -10.02 -31.23
C SER A 161 15.29 -9.58 -30.88
N LEU A 162 16.22 -10.52 -30.74
CA LEU A 162 17.61 -10.25 -30.41
C LEU A 162 18.43 -10.02 -31.68
N GLN A 163 18.87 -8.78 -31.92
CA GLN A 163 19.70 -8.42 -33.07
C GLN A 163 21.11 -8.05 -32.62
N LYS A 164 22.12 -8.81 -33.07
CA LYS A 164 23.54 -8.62 -32.70
C LYS A 164 23.78 -8.53 -31.17
N GLY A 165 23.01 -9.28 -30.38
CA GLY A 165 23.07 -9.28 -28.92
C GLY A 165 22.29 -8.16 -28.21
N VAL A 166 21.67 -7.24 -28.96
CA VAL A 166 20.82 -6.16 -28.42
C VAL A 166 19.35 -6.53 -28.58
N VAL A 167 18.53 -6.23 -27.56
CA VAL A 167 17.07 -6.38 -27.65
C VAL A 167 16.52 -5.32 -28.59
N THR A 168 15.85 -5.73 -29.68
CA THR A 168 15.29 -4.82 -30.69
C THR A 168 13.80 -5.04 -30.83
N LEU A 169 13.02 -3.96 -30.77
CA LEU A 169 11.60 -3.98 -31.08
C LEU A 169 11.42 -4.08 -32.61
N VAL A 170 10.67 -5.07 -33.06
CA VAL A 170 10.52 -5.44 -34.49
C VAL A 170 9.45 -4.60 -35.19
N LYS A 171 8.49 -4.05 -34.44
CA LYS A 171 7.40 -3.19 -34.90
C LYS A 171 7.03 -2.21 -33.79
N ASP A 172 6.54 -1.03 -34.14
CA ASP A 172 5.93 -0.09 -33.19
C ASP A 172 4.90 -0.79 -32.29
N HIS A 173 4.86 -0.43 -31.01
CA HIS A 173 3.96 -1.05 -30.03
C HIS A 173 3.36 -0.03 -29.05
N GLU A 174 2.03 0.00 -28.98
CA GLU A 174 1.28 0.80 -28.03
C GLU A 174 1.09 0.02 -26.72
N VAL A 175 1.81 0.41 -25.66
CA VAL A 175 1.76 -0.29 -24.36
C VAL A 175 0.45 0.01 -23.65
N CYS A 176 -0.02 1.26 -23.65
CA CYS A 176 -1.30 1.64 -23.04
C CYS A 176 -1.83 2.99 -23.55
N LYS A 177 -3.15 3.18 -23.46
CA LYS A 177 -3.83 4.45 -23.75
C LYS A 177 -4.21 5.17 -22.47
N GLU A 178 -4.24 6.50 -22.53
CA GLU A 178 -4.71 7.36 -21.43
C GLU A 178 -6.16 7.02 -21.03
N GLY A 179 -6.40 6.85 -19.73
CA GLY A 179 -7.69 6.44 -19.16
C GLY A 179 -7.99 4.93 -19.18
N GLU A 180 -7.24 4.14 -19.95
CA GLU A 180 -7.38 2.67 -20.04
C GLU A 180 -6.96 1.98 -18.74
N VAL A 181 -7.64 0.89 -18.39
CA VAL A 181 -7.30 0.06 -17.22
C VAL A 181 -6.16 -0.89 -17.58
N LEU A 182 -5.02 -0.77 -16.89
CA LEU A 182 -3.80 -1.52 -17.18
C LEU A 182 -3.96 -3.01 -16.87
N LYS A 183 -3.58 -3.85 -17.83
CA LYS A 183 -3.38 -5.30 -17.69
C LYS A 183 -2.08 -5.60 -16.91
N PRO A 184 -1.93 -6.79 -16.30
CA PRO A 184 -0.70 -7.20 -15.62
C PRO A 184 0.56 -7.11 -16.52
N GLU A 185 0.42 -7.45 -17.79
CA GLU A 185 1.47 -7.37 -18.81
C GLU A 185 1.93 -5.93 -19.03
N GLN A 186 0.98 -5.02 -19.31
CA GLN A 186 1.23 -3.59 -19.54
C GLN A 186 1.87 -2.93 -18.31
N ALA A 187 1.37 -3.22 -17.10
CA ALA A 187 1.95 -2.72 -15.85
C ALA A 187 3.39 -3.23 -15.63
N SER A 188 3.67 -4.48 -16.00
CA SER A 188 5.02 -5.06 -15.92
C SER A 188 5.98 -4.42 -16.94
N ILE A 189 5.52 -4.16 -18.16
CA ILE A 189 6.28 -3.42 -19.18
C ILE A 189 6.59 -1.99 -18.70
N LEU A 190 5.61 -1.26 -18.16
CA LEU A 190 5.80 0.09 -17.63
C LEU A 190 6.85 0.13 -16.50
N LYS A 191 6.80 -0.85 -15.58
CA LYS A 191 7.81 -1.02 -14.52
C LYS A 191 9.20 -1.29 -15.11
N LEU A 192 9.32 -2.16 -16.10
CA LEU A 192 10.59 -2.47 -16.79
C LEU A 192 11.15 -1.27 -17.56
N LEU A 193 10.28 -0.43 -18.13
CA LEU A 193 10.66 0.84 -18.79
C LEU A 193 11.02 1.97 -17.82
N GLY A 194 10.86 1.79 -16.51
CA GLY A 194 11.06 2.84 -15.51
C GLY A 194 9.94 3.90 -15.48
N ILE A 195 8.81 3.67 -16.14
CA ILE A 195 7.71 4.63 -16.26
C ILE A 195 6.81 4.56 -15.03
N LYS A 196 6.93 5.57 -14.17
CA LYS A 196 6.04 5.81 -13.02
C LYS A 196 4.74 6.47 -13.50
N MET A 197 3.60 5.96 -13.03
CA MET A 197 2.25 6.39 -13.46
C MET A 197 1.27 6.55 -12.30
N ALA A 198 1.49 5.84 -11.20
CA ALA A 198 0.71 6.00 -9.98
C ALA A 198 1.44 6.96 -9.03
N THR A 199 0.70 7.59 -8.13
CA THR A 199 1.28 8.47 -7.10
C THR A 199 0.88 7.91 -5.75
N PHE A 200 1.88 7.62 -4.90
CA PHE A 200 1.64 7.38 -3.48
C PHE A 200 1.22 8.70 -2.84
N LYS A 201 0.05 8.71 -2.21
CA LYS A 201 -0.43 9.84 -1.41
C LYS A 201 -1.22 9.33 -0.21
N ILE A 202 -1.01 9.98 0.93
CA ILE A 202 -1.78 9.80 2.16
C ILE A 202 -2.77 10.97 2.26
N THR A 203 -4.03 10.68 2.57
CA THR A 203 -5.10 11.67 2.74
C THR A 203 -5.67 11.53 4.14
N LEU A 204 -5.74 12.62 4.91
CA LEU A 204 -6.35 12.62 6.24
C LEU A 204 -7.86 12.85 6.09
N GLU A 205 -8.67 11.93 6.60
CA GLU A 205 -10.14 11.96 6.46
C GLU A 205 -10.84 12.48 7.72
N PHE A 206 -10.29 12.18 8.90
CA PHE A 206 -10.92 12.44 10.19
C PHE A 206 -9.86 12.73 11.25
N LEU A 207 -10.20 13.57 12.24
CA LEU A 207 -9.40 13.84 13.44
C LEU A 207 -10.27 13.64 14.68
N TRP A 208 -9.71 12.97 15.68
CA TRP A 208 -10.17 12.93 17.07
C TRP A 208 -9.08 13.50 17.99
N ASN A 209 -9.45 14.34 18.96
CA ASN A 209 -8.55 14.81 20.02
C ASN A 209 -8.90 14.15 21.37
N SER A 210 -7.94 14.10 22.29
CA SER A 210 -8.09 13.64 23.68
C SER A 210 -9.28 14.27 24.43
N ASP A 211 -9.64 15.52 24.10
CA ASP A 211 -10.83 16.24 24.60
C ASP A 211 -12.19 15.67 24.11
N GLY A 212 -12.21 14.50 23.45
CA GLY A 212 -13.41 13.89 22.87
C GLY A 212 -13.95 14.61 21.62
N THR A 213 -13.30 15.69 21.17
CA THR A 213 -13.71 16.46 19.98
C THR A 213 -13.40 15.72 18.68
N CYS A 214 -14.33 15.77 17.73
CA CYS A 214 -14.24 15.09 16.43
C CYS A 214 -14.41 16.07 15.28
N GLU A 215 -13.52 16.00 14.29
CA GLU A 215 -13.57 16.81 13.07
C GLU A 215 -13.47 15.92 11.83
N VAL A 216 -14.35 16.16 10.85
CA VAL A 216 -14.21 15.57 9.51
C VAL A 216 -13.32 16.50 8.68
N LEU A 217 -12.22 15.98 8.15
CA LEU A 217 -11.23 16.73 7.37
C LEU A 217 -11.46 16.57 5.87
N CYS A 218 -11.97 15.41 5.45
CA CYS A 218 -12.33 15.12 4.08
C CYS A 218 -13.46 14.07 4.05
N GLU A 219 -14.36 14.13 3.06
CA GLU A 219 -15.28 13.03 2.81
C GLU A 219 -14.52 11.87 2.15
N SER A 220 -14.62 10.67 2.73
CA SER A 220 -13.80 9.53 2.37
C SER A 220 -13.98 9.13 0.90
N THR A 221 -12.92 9.24 0.09
CA THR A 221 -12.92 8.97 -1.36
C THR A 221 -12.99 7.48 -1.72
N ASN A 222 -13.08 6.59 -0.72
CA ASN A 222 -13.17 5.15 -0.89
C ASN A 222 -14.54 4.71 -1.46
N GLU A 223 -14.65 4.67 -2.79
CA GLU A 223 -15.86 4.27 -3.54
C GLU A 223 -16.43 2.89 -3.15
N PHE A 224 -15.57 1.99 -2.65
CA PHE A 224 -15.95 0.72 -2.02
C PHE A 224 -16.94 0.87 -0.85
N GLY A 225 -17.14 2.07 -0.32
CA GLY A 225 -18.04 2.38 0.79
C GLY A 225 -19.52 2.61 0.43
N LYS A 226 -19.91 2.53 -0.85
CA LYS A 226 -21.32 2.71 -1.28
C LYS A 226 -22.22 1.63 -0.65
N LYS A 227 -22.91 2.01 0.43
CA LYS A 227 -23.63 1.14 1.39
C LYS A 227 -24.56 0.13 0.71
N ASN A 228 -24.56 -1.10 1.20
CA ASN A 228 -25.71 -1.99 1.07
C ASN A 228 -26.25 -2.39 2.46
N ARG A 229 -27.46 -1.88 2.75
CA ARG A 229 -28.36 -2.17 3.89
C ARG A 229 -27.94 -1.76 5.32
N SER A 230 -28.98 -1.41 6.08
CA SER A 230 -28.94 -0.99 7.48
C SER A 230 -29.03 -2.21 8.41
N LEU A 231 -28.14 -2.31 9.39
CA LEU A 231 -28.24 -3.28 10.49
C LEU A 231 -29.03 -2.72 11.67
N ARG A 232 -30.31 -2.37 11.45
CA ARG A 232 -31.21 -1.94 12.53
C ARG A 232 -31.84 -3.15 13.24
N GLY A 233 -31.04 -3.80 14.09
CA GLY A 233 -31.50 -4.69 15.16
C GLY A 233 -31.76 -6.16 14.79
N LYS A 234 -30.88 -7.06 15.25
CA LYS A 234 -31.28 -8.43 15.63
C LYS A 234 -30.32 -9.08 16.64
N LYS A 235 -30.79 -9.08 17.90
CA LYS A 235 -30.53 -10.02 19.02
C LYS A 235 -29.08 -10.44 19.36
N ARG A 236 -28.61 -9.96 20.52
CA ARG A 236 -27.57 -10.60 21.38
C ARG A 236 -28.06 -11.99 21.86
N GLN A 237 -27.96 -13.04 21.04
CA GLN A 237 -28.24 -14.44 21.48
C GLN A 237 -27.86 -15.56 20.47
N LYS A 238 -26.70 -15.47 19.79
CA LYS A 238 -26.08 -16.63 19.09
C LYS A 238 -24.59 -16.39 18.80
N LEU A 239 -23.72 -16.58 19.80
CA LEU A 239 -22.27 -16.39 19.65
C LEU A 239 -21.40 -17.31 20.55
N GLU A 240 -22.00 -18.37 21.12
CA GLU A 240 -21.31 -19.33 22.03
C GLU A 240 -21.32 -20.78 21.47
N ALA A 241 -21.75 -20.97 20.22
CA ALA A 241 -21.87 -22.28 19.58
C ALA A 241 -21.85 -22.15 18.04
N GLU A 242 -20.69 -21.81 17.46
CA GLU A 242 -20.37 -21.98 16.03
C GLU A 242 -18.86 -21.79 15.76
N ASP A 243 -18.01 -22.39 16.59
CA ASP A 243 -16.65 -22.79 16.19
C ASP A 243 -16.73 -24.12 15.40
N ASP A 244 -15.64 -24.48 14.71
CA ASP A 244 -15.50 -25.65 13.80
C ASP A 244 -16.42 -25.67 12.56
N VAL A 245 -16.15 -24.78 11.61
CA VAL A 245 -16.35 -25.05 10.16
C VAL A 245 -15.10 -24.63 9.39
N ASP A 246 -14.41 -25.59 8.75
CA ASP A 246 -13.36 -25.33 7.76
C ASP A 246 -13.94 -24.65 6.51
N GLU A 247 -13.41 -23.50 6.10
CA GLU A 247 -13.63 -22.95 4.74
C GLU A 247 -12.30 -22.57 4.07
N ASP A 248 -11.88 -23.43 3.13
CA ASP A 248 -10.62 -23.33 2.36
C ASP A 248 -10.84 -22.42 1.14
N GLY A 249 -10.45 -21.15 1.25
CA GLY A 249 -10.87 -20.09 0.31
C GLY A 249 -9.87 -18.95 0.09
N SER A 250 -8.79 -19.22 -0.66
CA SER A 250 -7.91 -18.24 -1.34
C SER A 250 -7.54 -16.97 -0.55
N GLU A 251 -6.50 -17.05 0.29
CA GLU A 251 -5.86 -15.88 0.90
C GLU A 251 -4.98 -15.14 -0.15
N GLU A 252 -5.30 -13.88 -0.48
CA GLU A 252 -4.33 -12.96 -1.11
C GLU A 252 -3.37 -12.40 -0.04
N GLU A 253 -2.07 -12.35 -0.33
CA GLU A 253 -1.02 -12.06 0.65
C GLU A 253 -0.85 -10.55 0.95
N GLU A 254 -1.71 -9.98 1.79
CA GLU A 254 -1.44 -8.70 2.47
C GLU A 254 -0.53 -8.91 3.70
N GLU A 255 0.78 -8.70 3.55
CA GLU A 255 1.75 -8.74 4.66
C GLU A 255 1.57 -7.59 5.67
N GLY A 256 0.75 -7.83 6.70
CA GLY A 256 0.64 -6.95 7.86
C GLY A 256 1.85 -7.04 8.80
N LEU A 257 2.52 -5.91 9.05
CA LEU A 257 3.63 -5.76 10.00
C LEU A 257 3.48 -4.49 10.86
N GLY A 258 3.31 -4.69 12.17
CA GLY A 258 3.25 -3.66 13.21
C GLY A 258 4.60 -3.04 13.55
N SER A 259 4.71 -2.43 14.73
CA SER A 259 5.92 -1.68 15.12
C SER A 259 7.12 -2.61 15.32
N ALA A 260 8.31 -2.14 14.92
CA ALA A 260 9.57 -2.61 15.47
C ALA A 260 9.94 -1.67 16.64
N GLY A 261 10.43 -2.23 17.74
CA GLY A 261 11.10 -1.46 18.78
C GLY A 261 12.55 -1.14 18.39
N GLU A 262 13.14 -0.18 19.09
CA GLU A 262 14.52 0.26 18.88
C GLU A 262 15.46 -0.46 19.86
N GLU A 263 16.61 -0.92 19.38
CA GLU A 263 17.79 -1.21 20.20
C GLU A 263 19.00 -0.51 19.54
N SER A 264 19.76 0.22 20.36
CA SER A 264 21.08 0.79 20.07
C SER A 264 22.11 0.14 21.02
N ASP A 265 23.42 0.14 20.75
CA ASP A 265 24.16 0.81 19.66
C ASP A 265 25.06 -0.22 18.91
N GLU A 266 26.36 -0.12 18.58
CA GLU A 266 27.43 0.88 18.80
C GLU A 266 28.38 0.88 17.57
N SER A 267 29.36 1.78 17.58
CA SER A 267 30.21 2.12 16.44
C SER A 267 31.42 1.21 16.21
N VAL A 268 31.92 1.15 14.96
CA VAL A 268 33.24 1.70 14.53
C VAL A 268 33.46 1.47 13.02
N GLY A 269 34.34 2.27 12.40
CA GLY A 269 35.05 1.88 11.16
C GLY A 269 34.79 2.72 9.90
N SER A 270 35.39 3.91 9.81
CA SER A 270 35.47 4.67 8.54
C SER A 270 36.68 4.23 7.69
N LEU A 271 36.50 4.12 6.38
CA LEU A 271 37.59 4.15 5.39
C LEU A 271 37.08 4.69 4.05
N ASN A 272 37.83 5.59 3.42
CA ASN A 272 37.45 6.26 2.19
C ASN A 272 37.92 5.49 0.94
N SER A 273 37.05 5.44 -0.07
CA SER A 273 37.42 5.23 -1.48
C SER A 273 36.56 6.16 -2.34
N ALA A 274 37.18 6.97 -3.19
CA ALA A 274 36.50 7.83 -4.15
C ALA A 274 36.79 7.37 -5.58
N GLU A 275 35.74 7.13 -6.37
CA GLU A 275 35.84 6.95 -7.82
C GLU A 275 34.83 7.85 -8.53
N GLU A 276 35.31 8.61 -9.52
CA GLU A 276 34.45 9.38 -10.42
C GLU A 276 33.91 8.49 -11.54
N VAL A 277 32.59 8.47 -11.75
CA VAL A 277 32.00 7.87 -12.96
C VAL A 277 31.13 8.87 -13.71
N VAL A 278 31.66 9.25 -14.88
CA VAL A 278 31.15 10.15 -15.92
C VAL A 278 29.61 10.14 -16.10
N LYS A 279 29.00 11.34 -16.07
CA LYS A 279 27.59 11.56 -16.44
C LYS A 279 27.35 11.28 -17.93
N GLN A 280 26.67 10.18 -18.28
CA GLN A 280 26.04 10.01 -19.59
C GLN A 280 24.52 10.26 -19.51
N ARG A 281 23.99 11.12 -20.38
CA ARG A 281 22.54 11.38 -20.51
C ARG A 281 21.89 10.34 -21.44
N PRO A 282 20.91 9.53 -20.99
CA PRO A 282 20.09 8.74 -21.92
C PRO A 282 19.25 9.67 -22.81
N LYS A 283 19.10 9.31 -24.09
CA LYS A 283 18.36 10.12 -25.08
C LYS A 283 16.86 9.82 -25.03
N LYS A 284 16.08 10.84 -24.62
CA LYS A 284 14.62 11.03 -24.78
C LYS A 284 13.76 9.77 -25.00
N VAL A 285 13.09 9.31 -23.93
CA VAL A 285 11.79 8.63 -24.07
C VAL A 285 10.76 9.66 -24.56
N ALA A 286 10.04 9.37 -25.64
CA ALA A 286 9.17 10.33 -26.33
C ALA A 286 7.75 10.43 -25.74
N VAL A 287 7.62 11.02 -24.54
CA VAL A 287 6.31 11.32 -23.95
C VAL A 287 5.59 12.43 -24.73
N ARG A 288 4.87 12.04 -25.80
CA ARG A 288 4.10 12.94 -26.67
C ARG A 288 2.69 13.17 -26.13
N SER A 289 2.52 14.22 -25.32
CA SER A 289 1.20 14.83 -25.12
C SER A 289 0.76 15.52 -26.42
N MET A 290 -0.32 15.02 -27.03
CA MET A 290 -0.96 15.65 -28.20
C MET A 290 -1.87 16.78 -27.73
N ARG A 291 -1.40 18.04 -27.86
CA ARG A 291 -2.34 19.17 -27.96
C ARG A 291 -3.17 18.97 -29.23
N LYS A 292 -4.50 18.90 -29.08
CA LYS A 292 -5.41 18.92 -30.22
C LYS A 292 -5.24 20.23 -31.01
N LYS A 293 -5.31 20.12 -32.33
CA LYS A 293 -5.72 21.23 -33.21
C LYS A 293 -7.24 21.30 -33.23
#